data_AF-A0A7S3CK76-F1
#
_entry.id   AF-A0A7S3CK76-F1
#
_cell.length_a   1.000
_cell.length_b   1.000
_cell.length_c   1.000
_cell.angle_alpha   90.00
_cell.angle_beta   90.00
_cell.angle_gamma   90.00
#
_symmetry.space_group_name_H-M   'P 1'
#
loop_
_entity.id
_entity.type
_entity.pdbx_description
1 polymer ?
#
loop_
_entity_poly.entity_id
_entity_poly.type
_entity_poly.pdbx_seq_one_letter_code
_entity_poly.pdbx_strand_id
1 'polypeptide(L)'
;FCFSSKVLNLSTDLNFELKQKYLLDYNAHFKTRLEIESVPYCFDQCVSQVADTSGLSGNEKNCIRECFFKRVISKDDIYLMAIQMGALKNHQRSIENIF
;
A
#
# COMPACT_ATOMS: atom_id res chain seq x y z
N PHE A 1 9.62 -16.12 -45.60
CA PHE A 1 8.72 -15.29 -44.77
C PHE A 1 8.85 -15.72 -43.31
N CYS A 2 9.61 -15.00 -42.47
CA CYS A 2 9.77 -15.33 -41.04
C CYS A 2 9.93 -14.07 -40.16
N PHE A 3 9.28 -12.96 -40.53
CA PHE A 3 9.42 -11.66 -39.85
C PHE A 3 8.37 -11.43 -38.73
N SER A 4 7.37 -12.31 -38.59
CA SER A 4 6.16 -12.01 -37.80
C SER A 4 6.23 -12.39 -36.32
N SER A 5 7.10 -13.32 -35.90
CA SER A 5 7.07 -13.86 -34.52
C SER A 5 7.69 -12.90 -33.48
N LYS A 6 8.79 -12.22 -33.82
CA LYS A 6 9.46 -11.27 -32.90
C LYS A 6 8.64 -9.98 -32.68
N VAL A 7 7.92 -9.51 -33.70
CA VAL A 7 7.10 -8.29 -33.61
C VAL A 7 5.82 -8.53 -32.79
N LEU A 8 5.23 -9.72 -32.91
CA LEU A 8 4.07 -10.11 -32.10
C LEU A 8 4.43 -10.21 -30.60
N ASN A 9 5.56 -10.84 -30.27
CA ASN A 9 6.04 -10.91 -28.88
C ASN A 9 6.39 -9.53 -28.31
N LEU A 10 7.02 -8.67 -29.12
CA LEU A 10 7.31 -7.29 -28.71
C LEU A 10 6.02 -6.52 -28.37
N SER A 11 4.94 -6.72 -29.13
CA SER A 11 3.66 -6.06 -28.86
C SER A 11 3.01 -6.53 -27.55
N THR A 12 3.13 -7.82 -27.21
CA THR A 12 2.62 -8.34 -25.94
C THR A 12 3.44 -7.87 -24.75
N ASP A 13 4.77 -7.82 -24.89
CA ASP A 13 5.68 -7.34 -23.85
C ASP A 13 5.46 -5.83 -23.61
N LEU A 14 5.33 -5.04 -24.68
CA LEU A 14 5.03 -3.60 -24.57
C LEU A 14 3.68 -3.34 -23.88
N ASN A 15 2.66 -4.15 -24.19
CA ASN A 15 1.36 -4.06 -23.53
C ASN A 15 1.43 -4.44 -22.06
N PHE A 16 2.28 -5.40 -21.71
CA PHE A 16 2.50 -5.79 -20.31
C PHE A 16 3.21 -4.69 -19.54
N GLU A 17 4.27 -4.11 -20.09
CA GLU A 17 4.98 -2.97 -19.51
C GLU A 17 4.05 -1.75 -19.32
N LEU A 18 3.23 -1.44 -20.33
CA LEU A 18 2.24 -0.35 -20.24
C LEU A 18 1.21 -0.59 -19.13
N LYS A 19 0.71 -1.82 -19.00
CA LYS A 19 -0.21 -2.19 -17.92
C LYS A 19 0.44 -2.07 -16.55
N GLN A 20 1.68 -2.56 -16.40
CA GLN A 20 2.41 -2.44 -15.14
C GLN A 20 2.65 -0.98 -14.77
N LYS A 21 3.09 -0.17 -15.73
CA LYS A 21 3.30 1.27 -15.53
C LYS A 21 2.02 1.95 -15.08
N TYR A 22 0.89 1.69 -15.75
CA TYR A 22 -0.41 2.25 -15.36
C TYR A 22 -0.79 1.87 -13.92
N LEU A 23 -0.59 0.61 -13.51
CA LEU A 23 -0.90 0.16 -12.15
C LEU A 23 0.01 0.83 -11.11
N LEU A 24 1.28 1.02 -11.42
CA LEU A 24 2.23 1.72 -10.55
C LEU A 24 1.85 3.19 -10.41
N ASP A 25 1.59 3.87 -11.52
CA ASP A 25 1.17 5.28 -11.54
C ASP A 25 -0.14 5.46 -10.75
N TYR A 26 -1.13 4.59 -10.98
CA TYR A 26 -2.39 4.62 -10.23
C TYR A 26 -2.18 4.40 -8.73
N ASN A 27 -1.39 3.40 -8.33
CA ASN A 27 -1.11 3.15 -6.92
C ASN A 27 -0.35 4.31 -6.27
N ALA A 28 0.62 4.90 -6.96
CA ALA A 28 1.35 6.06 -6.49
C ALA A 28 0.40 7.25 -6.27
N HIS A 29 -0.43 7.59 -7.27
CA HIS A 29 -1.42 8.65 -7.15
C HIS A 29 -2.43 8.42 -6.02
N PHE A 30 -2.93 7.19 -5.90
CA PHE A 30 -3.88 6.84 -4.84
C PHE A 30 -3.23 6.94 -3.45
N LYS A 31 -1.99 6.48 -3.30
CA LYS A 31 -1.23 6.58 -2.06
C LYS A 31 -0.95 8.03 -1.68
N THR A 32 -0.46 8.84 -2.62
CA THR A 32 -0.23 10.27 -2.39
C THR A 32 -1.52 10.98 -1.99
N ARG A 33 -2.64 10.68 -2.65
CA ARG A 33 -3.94 11.26 -2.30
C ARG A 33 -4.36 10.88 -0.88
N LEU A 34 -4.21 9.62 -0.51
CA LEU A 34 -4.49 9.16 0.86
C LEU A 34 -3.62 9.88 1.88
N GLU A 35 -2.31 9.98 1.65
CA GLU A 35 -1.38 10.66 2.58
C GLU A 35 -1.76 12.13 2.79
N ILE A 36 -2.08 12.86 1.71
CA ILE A 36 -2.48 14.27 1.77
C ILE A 36 -3.79 14.45 2.52
N GLU A 37 -4.81 13.63 2.24
CA GLU A 37 -6.13 13.73 2.88
C GLU A 37 -6.12 13.19 4.33
N SER A 38 -5.16 12.34 4.68
CA SER A 38 -5.10 11.71 6.01
C SER A 38 -4.73 12.70 7.09
N VAL A 39 -3.83 13.64 6.82
CA VAL A 39 -3.39 14.64 7.81
C VAL A 39 -4.56 15.51 8.32
N PRO A 40 -5.34 16.21 7.47
CA PRO A 40 -6.45 17.03 7.94
C PRO A 40 -7.55 16.19 8.59
N TYR A 41 -7.86 15.00 8.04
CA TYR A 41 -8.85 14.11 8.66
C TYR A 41 -8.44 13.67 10.07
N CYS A 42 -7.18 13.27 10.26
CA CYS A 42 -6.69 12.84 11.56
C CYS A 42 -6.56 14.00 12.54
N PHE A 43 -6.29 15.22 12.04
CA PHE A 43 -6.33 16.42 12.86
C PHE A 43 -7.74 16.67 13.40
N ASP A 44 -8.77 16.66 12.54
CA ASP A 44 -10.17 16.88 12.94
C ASP A 44 -10.68 15.80 13.91
N GLN A 45 -10.22 14.56 13.77
CA GLN A 45 -10.60 13.45 14.65
C GLN A 45 -9.93 13.53 16.03
N CYS A 46 -8.67 13.95 16.08
CA CYS A 46 -7.85 13.83 17.28
C CYS A 46 -7.71 15.14 18.08
N VAL A 47 -7.92 16.30 17.45
CA VAL A 47 -7.72 17.61 18.07
C VAL A 47 -9.08 18.22 18.37
N SER A 48 -9.39 18.34 19.66
CA SER A 48 -10.70 18.85 20.12
C SER A 48 -10.67 20.32 20.56
N GLN A 49 -9.49 20.84 20.91
CA GLN A 49 -9.29 22.22 21.37
C GLN A 49 -8.08 22.84 20.68
N VAL A 50 -8.34 23.68 19.67
CA VAL A 50 -7.30 24.46 18.94
C VAL A 50 -6.93 25.74 19.71
N ALA A 51 -7.62 26.04 20.82
CA ALA A 51 -7.60 27.34 21.49
C ALA A 51 -6.35 27.57 22.36
N ASP A 52 -5.64 26.52 22.78
CA ASP A 52 -4.51 26.68 23.67
C ASP A 52 -3.21 26.85 22.87
N THR A 53 -2.60 28.03 23.03
CA THR A 53 -1.34 28.46 22.39
C THR A 53 -0.11 27.59 22.68
N SER A 54 -0.27 26.49 23.44
CA SER A 54 0.76 25.55 23.86
C SER A 54 1.02 24.41 22.87
N GLY A 55 0.29 24.35 21.75
CA GLY A 55 0.45 23.32 20.72
C GLY A 55 -0.13 21.97 21.13
N LEU A 56 0.02 20.97 20.26
CA LEU A 56 -0.60 19.64 20.45
C LEU A 56 -0.06 18.93 21.70
N SER A 57 -0.97 18.41 22.52
CA SER A 57 -0.66 17.55 23.66
C SER A 57 -0.02 16.23 23.20
N GLY A 58 0.65 15.53 24.13
CA GLY A 58 1.23 14.20 23.84
C GLY A 58 0.19 13.20 23.35
N ASN A 59 -1.02 13.24 23.91
CA ASN A 59 -2.13 12.36 23.52
C ASN A 59 -2.65 12.66 22.11
N GLU A 60 -2.81 13.94 21.77
CA GLU A 60 -3.23 14.34 20.42
C GLU A 60 -2.18 13.98 19.37
N LYS A 61 -0.90 14.20 19.66
CA LYS A 61 0.20 13.78 18.78
C LYS A 61 0.19 12.27 18.53
N ASN A 62 -0.03 11.47 19.58
CA ASN A 62 -0.09 10.03 19.44
C ASN A 62 -1.34 9.59 18.67
N CYS A 63 -2.50 10.20 18.92
CA CYS A 63 -3.74 9.95 18.19
C CYS A 63 -3.57 10.24 16.69
N ILE A 64 -3.03 11.40 16.31
CA ILE A 64 -2.81 11.78 14.91
C ILE A 64 -1.89 10.77 14.23
N ARG A 65 -0.81 10.37 14.92
CA ARG A 65 0.13 9.36 14.40
C ARG A 65 -0.55 8.01 14.16
N GLU A 66 -1.31 7.51 15.13
CA GLU A 66 -2.04 6.25 14.99
C GLU A 66 -3.11 6.31 13.90
N CYS A 67 -3.86 7.41 13.83
CA CYS A 67 -4.86 7.63 12.78
C CYS A 67 -4.22 7.63 11.39
N PHE A 68 -3.10 8.35 11.23
CA PHE A 68 -2.38 8.41 9.96
C PHE A 68 -1.88 7.02 9.54
N PHE A 69 -1.25 6.28 10.46
CA PHE A 69 -0.78 4.93 10.16
C PHE A 69 -1.91 3.98 9.80
N LYS A 70 -3.03 3.99 10.55
CA LYS A 70 -4.21 3.18 10.21
C LYS A 70 -4.77 3.49 8.83
N ARG A 71 -4.79 4.76 8.41
CA ARG A 71 -5.37 5.16 7.13
C ARG A 71 -4.44 4.91 5.93
N VAL A 72 -3.14 5.11 6.10
CA VAL A 72 -2.16 4.96 5.02
C VAL A 72 -1.65 3.52 4.89
N ILE A 73 -1.42 2.82 5.99
CA ILE A 73 -0.71 1.52 6.00
C ILE A 73 -1.66 0.32 6.07
N SER A 74 -2.92 0.48 6.48
CA SER A 74 -3.85 -0.67 6.63
C SER A 74 -3.95 -1.58 5.39
N LYS A 75 -3.86 -1.01 4.18
CA LYS A 75 -3.85 -1.81 2.94
C LYS A 75 -2.56 -2.61 2.76
N ASP A 76 -1.42 -2.01 3.08
CA ASP A 76 -0.11 -2.63 2.97
C ASP A 76 0.04 -3.74 4.03
N ASP A 77 -0.50 -3.54 5.23
CA ASP A 77 -0.52 -4.53 6.31
C ASP A 77 -1.36 -5.77 5.96
N ILE A 78 -2.54 -5.59 5.33
CA ILE A 78 -3.37 -6.72 4.87
C ILE A 78 -2.63 -7.52 3.79
N TYR A 79 -1.96 -6.83 2.87
CA TYR A 79 -1.16 -7.47 1.84
C TYR A 79 0.02 -8.25 2.43
N LEU A 80 0.74 -7.65 3.38
CA LEU A 80 1.84 -8.30 4.09
C LEU A 80 1.36 -9.52 4.89
N MET A 81 0.23 -9.42 5.58
CA MET A 81 -0.39 -10.54 6.28
C MET A 81 -0.75 -11.68 5.33
N ALA A 82 -1.30 -11.38 4.15
CA ALA A 82 -1.62 -12.39 3.15
C ALA A 82 -0.36 -13.12 2.64
N ILE A 83 0.74 -12.39 2.41
CA ILE A 83 2.03 -12.99 2.04
C ILE A 83 2.55 -13.89 3.16
N GLN A 84 2.55 -13.42 4.40
CA GLN A 84 2.99 -14.20 5.56
C GLN A 84 2.19 -15.49 5.72
N MET A 85 0.86 -15.42 5.59
CA MET A 85 0.00 -16.61 5.62
C MET A 85 0.31 -17.59 4.49
N GLY A 86 0.59 -17.09 3.27
CA GLY A 86 1.00 -17.92 2.15
C GLY A 86 2.34 -18.62 2.40
N ALA A 87 3.33 -17.87 2.92
CA ALA A 87 4.65 -18.41 3.27
C ALA A 87 4.57 -19.49 4.34
N LEU A 88 3.76 -19.28 5.39
CA LEU A 88 3.53 -20.27 6.45
C LEU A 88 2.90 -21.55 5.90
N LYS A 89 1.87 -21.43 5.04
CA LYS A 89 1.23 -22.60 4.40
C LYS A 89 2.19 -23.37 3.51
N ASN A 90 3.03 -22.67 2.75
CA ASN A 90 4.03 -23.30 1.89
C ASN A 90 5.10 -24.02 2.72
N HIS A 91 5.52 -23.43 3.83
CA HIS A 91 6.45 -24.07 4.76
C HIS A 91 5.84 -25.31 5.42
N GLN A 92 4.56 -25.29 5.80
CA GLN A 92 3.87 -26.47 6.31
C GLN A 92 3.84 -27.61 5.28
N ARG A 93 3.47 -27.31 4.03
CA ARG A 93 3.49 -28.31 2.93
C ARG A 93 4.89 -28.85 2.65
N SER A 94 5.94 -28.04 2.78
CA SER A 94 7.29 -28.54 2.58
C SER A 94 7.70 -29.54 3.67
N ILE A 95 7.24 -29.34 4.90
CA ILE A 95 7.46 -30.30 6.00
C ILE A 95 6.68 -31.60 5.75
N GLU A 96 5.43 -31.50 5.31
CA GLU A 96 4.59 -32.67 4.99
C GLU A 96 5.14 -33.51 3.83
N ASN A 97 5.82 -32.90 2.86
CA ASN A 97 6.43 -33.64 1.74
C ASN A 97 7.79 -34.29 2.07
N ILE A 98 8.37 -34.00 3.24
CA ILE A 98 9.64 -34.58 3.70
C ILE A 98 9.40 -35.85 4.55
N PHE A 99 8.19 -36.03 5.08
CA PHE A 99 7.75 -37.23 5.81
C PHE A 99 6.82 -38.09 4.95
#